data_AF-A0A831R0W3-F1
#
_entry.id   AF-A0A831R0W3-F1
#
_cell.length_a   1.000
_cell.length_b   1.000
_cell.length_c   1.000
_cell.angle_alpha   90.00
_cell.angle_beta   90.00
_cell.angle_gamma   90.00
#
_symmetry.space_group_name_H-M   'P 1'
#
loop_
_entity.id
_entity.type
_entity.pdbx_description
1 polymer ?
#
loop_
_entity_poly.entity_id
_entity_poly.type
_entity_poly.pdbx_seq_one_letter_code
_entity_poly.pdbx_strand_id
1 'polypeptide(L)'
;MLGTAFRRGCWHALFCLLLLTAHASVQADEPISEAKPFADKYLLLQLSDDDPAKQNIVLSVAANLLEFYGPDLIDIEVTTFGPGVHLLYADNSRREKIDSLMAQGVRFSVCMNTIKSIERSTGERPELHPQSIHVDVGVAHILEKVEQGYVLVRP
;
A
#
# COMPACT_ATOMS: atom_id res chain seq x y z
N MET A 1 -46.44 -66.18 36.33
CA MET A 1 -45.83 -67.23 35.48
C MET A 1 -44.51 -66.68 34.96
N LEU A 2 -43.40 -67.38 35.30
CA LEU A 2 -42.00 -67.22 34.87
C LEU A 2 -41.37 -65.83 35.07
N GLY A 3 -40.27 -65.61 35.79
CA GLY A 3 -39.24 -66.52 36.30
C GLY A 3 -37.87 -65.90 36.02
N THR A 4 -37.07 -65.71 37.08
CA THR A 4 -35.58 -65.78 37.13
C THR A 4 -34.77 -64.79 36.26
N ALA A 5 -33.55 -64.39 36.54
CA ALA A 5 -32.60 -64.41 37.65
C ALA A 5 -31.32 -63.78 37.08
N PHE A 6 -30.43 -63.30 37.96
CA PHE A 6 -28.97 -63.24 37.73
C PHE A 6 -28.49 -62.26 36.61
N ARG A 7 -27.48 -61.41 36.79
CA ARG A 7 -26.15 -61.71 37.33
C ARG A 7 -25.35 -60.41 37.30
N ARG A 8 -24.60 -60.13 38.36
CA ARG A 8 -23.54 -59.11 38.39
C ARG A 8 -22.47 -59.45 37.35
N GLY A 9 -22.05 -58.48 36.55
CA GLY A 9 -20.95 -58.61 35.60
C GLY A 9 -20.31 -57.26 35.30
N CYS A 10 -19.24 -56.95 36.03
CA CYS A 10 -18.22 -56.01 35.56
C CYS A 10 -17.68 -56.52 34.23
N TRP A 11 -17.77 -55.75 33.14
CA TRP A 11 -16.76 -55.82 32.10
C TRP A 11 -16.92 -54.75 30.98
N HIS A 12 -15.77 -54.18 30.61
CA HIS A 12 -15.44 -53.46 29.36
C HIS A 12 -15.69 -51.94 29.27
N ALA A 13 -14.61 -51.23 29.58
CA ALA A 13 -14.18 -50.00 28.93
C ALA A 13 -14.44 -50.01 27.41
N LEU A 14 -14.98 -48.92 26.87
CA LEU A 14 -14.85 -48.61 25.45
C LEU A 14 -15.03 -47.11 25.17
N PHE A 15 -13.93 -46.49 24.76
CA PHE A 15 -13.85 -45.46 23.72
C PHE A 15 -14.84 -44.29 23.77
N CYS A 16 -14.44 -43.17 24.39
CA CYS A 16 -14.74 -41.86 23.83
C CYS A 16 -13.44 -41.29 23.25
N LEU A 17 -13.11 -41.72 22.03
CA LEU A 17 -12.08 -41.10 21.19
C LEU A 17 -12.61 -39.70 20.82
N LEU A 18 -12.23 -38.70 21.60
CA LEU A 18 -12.38 -37.29 21.25
C LEU A 18 -11.57 -37.04 19.97
N LEU A 19 -12.26 -37.01 18.83
CA LEU A 19 -11.72 -36.50 17.58
C LEU A 19 -11.46 -34.99 17.76
N LEU A 20 -10.25 -34.64 18.19
CA LEU A 20 -9.70 -33.31 18.00
C LEU A 20 -9.49 -33.11 16.49
N THR A 21 -10.52 -32.66 15.78
CA THR A 21 -10.34 -32.08 14.46
C THR A 21 -9.63 -30.74 14.64
N ALA A 22 -8.31 -30.75 14.54
CA ALA A 22 -7.51 -29.54 14.44
C ALA A 22 -7.91 -28.79 13.17
N HIS A 23 -8.77 -27.78 13.32
CA HIS A 23 -9.02 -26.82 12.26
C HIS A 23 -7.80 -25.90 12.21
N ALA A 24 -6.82 -26.25 11.39
CA ALA A 24 -5.78 -25.32 10.99
C ALA A 24 -6.44 -24.26 10.10
N SER A 25 -6.83 -23.15 10.70
CA SER A 25 -7.21 -21.95 9.96
C SER A 25 -5.99 -21.49 9.17
N VAL A 26 -5.98 -21.69 7.86
CA VAL A 26 -5.07 -20.98 6.98
C VAL A 26 -5.55 -19.53 6.96
N GLN A 27 -5.02 -18.70 7.85
CA GLN A 27 -5.16 -17.25 7.73
C GLN A 27 -4.25 -16.82 6.57
N ALA A 28 -4.85 -16.53 5.42
CA ALA A 28 -4.18 -15.71 4.42
C ALA A 28 -4.04 -14.30 5.01
N ASP A 29 -2.83 -13.75 5.01
CA ASP A 29 -2.63 -12.35 5.38
C ASP A 29 -3.43 -11.48 4.39
N GLU A 30 -4.21 -10.54 4.92
CA GLU A 30 -4.94 -9.56 4.10
C GLU A 30 -3.92 -8.69 3.34
N PRO A 31 -4.16 -8.39 2.04
CA PRO A 31 -3.23 -7.59 1.27
C PRO A 31 -3.15 -6.17 1.84
N ILE A 32 -1.92 -5.64 2.00
CA ILE A 32 -1.69 -4.27 2.48
C ILE A 32 -2.32 -3.23 1.54
N SER A 33 -2.44 -3.56 0.25
CA SER A 33 -3.00 -2.69 -0.78
C SER A 33 -4.06 -3.44 -1.59
N GLU A 34 -5.32 -3.05 -1.45
CA GLU A 34 -6.42 -3.59 -2.27
C GLU A 34 -6.19 -3.35 -3.77
N ALA A 35 -5.49 -2.27 -4.12
CA ALA A 35 -5.16 -1.94 -5.50
C ALA A 35 -4.14 -2.91 -6.13
N LYS A 36 -3.31 -3.55 -5.30
CA LYS A 36 -2.29 -4.52 -5.72
C LYS A 36 -2.26 -5.71 -4.77
N PRO A 37 -3.27 -6.61 -4.83
CA PRO A 37 -3.42 -7.71 -3.88
C PRO A 37 -2.32 -8.79 -3.98
N PHE A 38 -1.51 -8.75 -5.03
CA PHE A 38 -0.39 -9.67 -5.28
C PHE A 38 0.98 -9.03 -5.05
N ALA A 39 1.04 -7.79 -4.56
CA ALA A 39 2.32 -7.14 -4.28
C ALA A 39 3.00 -7.77 -3.04
N ASP A 40 4.28 -8.11 -3.19
CA ASP A 40 5.14 -8.60 -2.10
C ASP A 40 6.04 -7.48 -1.54
N LYS A 41 6.14 -6.38 -2.27
CA LYS A 41 6.96 -5.21 -1.92
C LYS A 41 6.09 -3.96 -1.90
N TYR A 42 6.30 -3.12 -0.89
CA TYR A 42 5.54 -1.89 -0.69
C TYR A 42 6.53 -0.75 -0.49
N LEU A 43 6.58 0.17 -1.44
CA LEU A 43 7.54 1.25 -1.49
C LEU A 43 6.83 2.60 -1.48
N LEU A 44 7.30 3.46 -0.60
CA LEU A 44 6.92 4.86 -0.57
C LEU A 44 8.14 5.72 -0.91
N LEU A 45 8.04 6.47 -1.99
CA LEU A 45 9.04 7.43 -2.41
C LEU A 45 8.62 8.83 -1.98
N GLN A 46 9.51 9.51 -1.26
CA GLN A 46 9.28 10.89 -0.86
C GLN A 46 9.97 11.87 -1.81
N LEU A 47 9.24 12.91 -2.23
CA LEU A 47 9.82 14.09 -2.87
C LEU A 47 9.37 15.37 -2.16
N SER A 48 10.33 16.13 -1.65
CA SER A 48 10.07 17.39 -0.94
C SER A 48 10.79 18.61 -1.52
N ASP A 49 11.33 18.49 -2.73
CA ASP A 49 12.26 19.44 -3.35
C ASP A 49 11.89 19.62 -4.83
N ASP A 50 12.04 20.82 -5.38
CA ASP A 50 11.71 21.15 -6.77
C ASP A 50 12.89 21.00 -7.74
N ASP A 51 14.06 20.57 -7.25
CA ASP A 51 15.24 20.27 -8.06
C ASP A 51 14.90 19.29 -9.21
N PRO A 52 15.06 19.70 -10.48
CA PRO A 52 14.82 18.86 -11.64
C PRO A 52 15.58 17.53 -11.64
N ALA A 53 16.77 17.47 -11.03
CA ALA A 53 17.56 16.26 -10.89
C ALA A 53 16.91 15.30 -9.88
N LYS A 54 16.46 15.80 -8.73
CA LYS A 54 15.76 14.97 -7.72
C LYS A 54 14.43 14.43 -8.25
N GLN A 55 13.70 15.25 -9.01
CA GLN A 55 12.51 14.80 -9.74
C GLN A 55 12.82 13.66 -10.71
N ASN A 56 13.92 13.74 -11.47
CA ASN A 56 14.33 12.67 -12.37
C ASN A 56 14.75 11.41 -11.61
N ILE A 57 15.47 11.56 -10.49
CA ILE A 57 15.89 10.43 -9.66
C ILE A 57 14.67 9.68 -9.12
N VAL A 58 13.68 10.37 -8.54
CA VAL A 58 12.50 9.69 -7.97
C VAL A 58 11.70 8.92 -9.04
N LEU A 59 11.53 9.49 -10.24
CA LEU A 59 10.88 8.82 -11.36
C LEU A 59 11.71 7.64 -11.90
N SER A 60 13.03 7.78 -11.92
CA SER A 60 13.96 6.73 -12.34
C SER A 60 13.95 5.55 -11.37
N VAL A 61 13.98 5.81 -10.06
CA VAL A 61 13.87 4.77 -9.03
C VAL A 61 12.55 4.01 -9.16
N ALA A 62 11.43 4.70 -9.36
CA ALA A 62 10.15 4.04 -9.60
C ALA A 62 10.19 3.14 -10.85
N ALA A 63 10.71 3.65 -11.98
CA ALA A 63 10.82 2.88 -13.22
C ALA A 63 11.72 1.64 -13.05
N ASN A 64 12.89 1.79 -12.43
CA ASN A 64 13.86 0.72 -12.25
C ASN A 64 13.30 -0.40 -11.35
N LEU A 65 12.51 -0.06 -10.33
CA LEU A 65 11.94 -1.06 -9.44
C LEU A 65 10.73 -1.77 -10.04
N LEU A 66 9.96 -1.11 -10.90
CA LEU A 66 8.96 -1.80 -11.73
C LEU A 66 9.62 -2.79 -12.69
N GLU A 67 10.73 -2.41 -13.33
CA GLU A 67 11.48 -3.31 -14.23
C GLU A 67 12.06 -4.50 -13.46
N PHE A 68 12.60 -4.26 -12.27
CA PHE A 68 13.26 -5.29 -11.46
C PHE A 68 12.28 -6.30 -10.86
N TYR A 69 11.18 -5.84 -10.25
CA TYR A 69 10.21 -6.73 -9.60
C TYR A 69 9.08 -7.19 -10.53
N GLY A 70 8.80 -6.44 -11.59
CA GLY A 70 7.55 -6.54 -12.33
C GLY A 70 6.43 -5.71 -11.67
N PRO A 71 5.54 -5.09 -12.47
CA PRO A 71 4.53 -4.15 -11.96
C PRO A 71 3.51 -4.78 -11.00
N ASP A 72 3.31 -6.10 -11.05
CA ASP A 72 2.34 -6.80 -10.20
C ASP A 72 2.88 -7.15 -8.81
N LEU A 73 4.21 -7.26 -8.66
CA LEU A 73 4.86 -7.72 -7.41
C LEU A 73 5.33 -6.58 -6.50
N ILE A 74 5.30 -5.34 -6.98
CA ILE A 74 5.63 -4.15 -6.19
C ILE A 74 4.53 -3.09 -6.26
N ASP A 75 4.16 -2.59 -5.10
CA ASP A 75 3.34 -1.41 -4.94
C ASP A 75 4.20 -0.18 -4.66
N ILE A 76 4.12 0.83 -5.53
CA ILE A 76 4.92 2.05 -5.46
C ILE A 76 4.00 3.26 -5.37
N GLU A 77 4.25 4.10 -4.40
CA GLU A 77 3.65 5.42 -4.30
C GLU A 77 4.72 6.51 -4.16
N VAL A 78 4.53 7.63 -4.86
CA VAL A 78 5.38 8.83 -4.75
C VAL A 78 4.57 9.91 -4.04
N THR A 79 4.94 10.26 -2.81
CA THR A 79 4.32 11.36 -2.05
C THR A 79 5.12 12.65 -2.21
N THR A 80 4.43 13.68 -2.69
CA THR A 80 5.00 15.02 -2.89
C THR A 80 4.46 16.01 -1.87
N PHE A 81 5.34 16.84 -1.32
CA PHE A 81 4.99 17.96 -0.44
C PHE A 81 6.05 19.06 -0.52
N GLY A 82 5.75 20.25 0.04
CA GLY A 82 6.66 21.39 -0.11
C GLY A 82 6.94 21.70 -1.58
N PRO A 83 8.14 22.17 -1.97
CA PRO A 83 8.47 22.41 -3.36
C PRO A 83 8.31 21.19 -4.29
N GLY A 84 8.35 19.97 -3.75
CA GLY A 84 8.17 18.74 -4.53
C GLY A 84 6.83 18.61 -5.24
N VAL A 85 5.79 19.35 -4.83
CA VAL A 85 4.48 19.33 -5.49
C VAL A 85 4.52 19.83 -6.94
N HIS A 86 5.56 20.60 -7.31
CA HIS A 86 5.78 21.04 -8.70
C HIS A 86 5.89 19.87 -9.68
N LEU A 87 6.32 18.69 -9.23
CA LEU A 87 6.37 17.50 -10.06
C LEU A 87 4.98 17.13 -10.62
N LEU A 88 3.92 17.41 -9.87
CA LEU A 88 2.54 17.02 -10.19
C LEU A 88 1.70 18.16 -10.75
N TYR A 89 2.32 19.26 -11.18
CA TYR A 89 1.59 20.29 -11.92
C TYR A 89 1.19 19.76 -13.30
N ALA A 90 0.03 20.19 -13.78
CA ALA A 90 -0.54 19.71 -15.05
C ALA A 90 0.36 20.02 -16.26
N ASP A 91 1.16 21.08 -16.19
CA ASP A 91 2.08 21.55 -17.23
C ASP A 91 3.54 21.11 -17.02
N ASN A 92 3.82 20.22 -16.05
CA ASN A 92 5.18 19.75 -15.81
C ASN A 92 5.77 19.04 -17.05
N SER A 93 7.01 19.35 -17.39
CA SER A 93 7.70 18.78 -18.56
C SER A 93 7.93 17.26 -18.49
N ARG A 94 7.71 16.63 -17.33
CA ARG A 94 7.80 15.17 -17.13
C ARG A 94 6.46 14.46 -17.21
N ARG A 95 5.39 15.14 -17.60
CA ARG A 95 4.03 14.58 -17.65
C ARG A 95 3.96 13.22 -18.34
N GLU A 96 4.56 13.07 -19.52
CA GLU A 96 4.57 11.79 -20.25
C GLU A 96 5.21 10.64 -19.45
N LYS A 97 6.28 10.94 -18.68
CA LYS A 97 6.94 9.94 -17.83
C LYS A 97 6.08 9.58 -16.61
N ILE A 98 5.39 10.57 -16.03
CA ILE A 98 4.46 10.37 -14.93
C ILE A 98 3.27 9.52 -15.39
N ASP A 99 2.67 9.85 -16.53
CA ASP A 99 1.57 9.10 -17.15
C ASP A 99 1.97 7.64 -17.43
N SER A 100 3.18 7.43 -17.98
CA SER A 100 3.74 6.09 -18.21
C SER A 100 3.89 5.28 -16.92
N LEU A 101 4.29 5.91 -15.81
CA LEU A 101 4.42 5.24 -14.52
C LEU A 101 3.04 4.97 -13.89
N MET A 102 2.09 5.91 -14.00
CA MET A 102 0.71 5.72 -13.55
C MET A 102 0.01 4.59 -14.30
N ALA A 103 0.24 4.46 -15.61
CA ALA A 103 -0.26 3.35 -16.43
C ALA A 103 0.28 1.98 -15.98
N GLN A 104 1.44 1.95 -15.33
CA GLN A 104 2.04 0.75 -14.74
C GLN A 104 1.69 0.57 -13.24
N GLY A 105 0.76 1.39 -12.73
CA GLY A 105 0.24 1.29 -11.38
C GLY A 105 1.05 2.03 -10.30
N VAL A 106 1.96 2.94 -10.67
CA VAL A 106 2.58 3.86 -9.69
C VAL A 106 1.57 4.92 -9.30
N ARG A 107 1.35 5.09 -8.00
CA ARG A 107 0.51 6.17 -7.49
C ARG A 107 1.34 7.41 -7.19
N PHE A 108 0.75 8.58 -7.36
CA PHE A 108 1.36 9.85 -6.99
C PHE A 108 0.41 10.62 -6.08
N SER A 109 0.84 10.91 -4.86
CA SER A 109 0.09 11.71 -3.90
C SER A 109 0.65 13.13 -3.78
N VAL A 110 -0.26 14.11 -3.66
CA VAL A 110 0.05 15.53 -3.56
C VAL A 110 -0.51 16.13 -2.28
N CYS A 111 0.36 16.79 -1.52
CA CYS A 111 0.00 17.47 -0.27
C CYS A 111 -0.84 18.72 -0.54
N MET A 112 -2.15 18.64 -0.30
CA MET A 112 -3.08 19.74 -0.52
C MET A 112 -2.87 20.91 0.42
N ASN A 113 -2.33 20.70 1.63
CA ASN A 113 -1.93 21.84 2.46
C ASN A 113 -0.81 22.67 1.83
N THR A 114 0.12 22.03 1.12
CA THR A 114 1.13 22.76 0.34
C THR A 114 0.47 23.55 -0.79
N ILE A 115 -0.44 22.93 -1.56
CA ILE A 115 -1.18 23.63 -2.64
C ILE A 115 -1.98 24.81 -2.11
N LYS A 116 -2.72 24.63 -1.00
CA LYS A 116 -3.46 25.70 -0.32
C LYS A 116 -2.54 26.83 0.15
N SER A 117 -1.31 26.52 0.58
CA SER A 117 -0.33 27.54 0.97
C SER A 117 0.23 28.30 -0.24
N ILE A 118 0.49 27.60 -1.34
CA ILE A 118 0.91 28.21 -2.61
C ILE A 118 -0.18 29.17 -3.09
N GLU A 119 -1.42 28.71 -3.20
CA GLU A 119 -2.59 29.51 -3.59
C GLU A 119 -2.73 30.79 -2.76
N ARG A 120 -2.57 30.71 -1.44
CA ARG A 120 -2.59 31.89 -0.55
C ARG A 120 -1.42 32.84 -0.80
N SER A 121 -0.26 32.32 -1.16
CA SER A 121 0.97 33.11 -1.33
C SER A 121 1.09 33.76 -2.70
N THR A 122 0.61 33.09 -3.75
CA THR A 122 0.70 33.55 -5.15
C THR A 122 -0.59 34.21 -5.63
N GLY A 123 -1.72 33.92 -4.98
CA GLY A 123 -3.06 34.30 -5.43
C GLY A 123 -3.62 33.37 -6.52
N GLU A 124 -2.89 32.33 -6.90
CA GLU A 124 -3.27 31.40 -7.97
C GLU A 124 -3.07 29.95 -7.51
N ARG A 125 -4.11 29.14 -7.73
CA ARG A 125 -4.05 27.71 -7.47
C ARG A 125 -3.49 27.00 -8.70
N PRO A 126 -2.35 26.29 -8.59
CA PRO A 126 -1.82 25.53 -9.71
C PRO A 126 -2.78 24.41 -10.11
N GLU A 127 -2.91 24.18 -11.42
CA GLU A 127 -3.55 22.99 -11.94
C GLU A 127 -2.69 21.76 -11.68
N LEU A 128 -3.31 20.69 -11.20
CA LEU A 128 -2.62 19.45 -10.83
C LEU A 128 -2.89 18.37 -11.87
N HIS A 129 -2.00 17.38 -11.92
CA HIS A 129 -2.20 16.19 -12.72
C HIS A 129 -3.54 15.53 -12.36
N PRO A 130 -4.43 15.23 -13.33
CA PRO A 130 -5.80 14.82 -13.06
C PRO A 130 -5.90 13.46 -12.34
N GLN A 131 -4.85 12.64 -12.43
CA GLN A 131 -4.76 11.33 -11.77
C GLN A 131 -3.96 11.38 -10.46
N SER A 132 -3.53 12.56 -10.00
CA SER A 132 -2.86 12.68 -8.70
C SER A 132 -3.83 12.45 -7.55
N ILE A 133 -3.36 11.77 -6.51
CA ILE A 133 -4.13 11.49 -5.30
C ILE A 133 -3.96 12.66 -4.35
N HIS A 134 -5.04 13.32 -4.01
CA HIS A 134 -5.02 14.43 -3.07
C HIS A 134 -4.97 13.92 -1.63
N VAL A 135 -3.95 14.33 -0.88
CA VAL A 135 -3.84 14.05 0.56
C VAL A 135 -3.72 15.37 1.31
N ASP A 136 -4.37 15.53 2.46
CA ASP A 136 -4.37 16.82 3.16
C ASP A 136 -2.99 17.18 3.72
N VAL A 137 -2.33 16.24 4.41
CA VAL A 137 -1.01 16.42 5.02
C VAL A 137 -0.05 15.33 4.53
N GLY A 138 0.84 15.67 3.60
CA GLY A 138 1.74 14.69 2.97
C GLY A 138 2.62 13.90 3.94
N VAL A 139 3.14 14.52 5.00
CA VAL A 139 3.95 13.81 6.01
C VAL A 139 3.11 12.88 6.88
N ALA A 140 1.87 13.25 7.22
CA ALA A 140 0.98 12.36 7.96
C ALA A 140 0.61 11.13 7.12
N HIS A 141 0.32 11.34 5.83
CA HIS A 141 0.10 10.25 4.87
C HIS A 141 1.31 9.31 4.77
N ILE A 142 2.53 9.85 4.81
CA ILE A 142 3.75 9.03 4.86
C ILE A 142 3.79 8.16 6.12
N LEU A 143 3.46 8.72 7.29
CA LEU A 143 3.41 7.95 8.53
C LEU A 143 2.39 6.81 8.44
N GLU A 144 1.17 7.10 7.98
CA GLU A 144 0.11 6.10 7.80
C GLU A 144 0.55 4.96 6.86
N LYS A 145 1.19 5.29 5.74
CA LYS A 145 1.70 4.29 4.79
C LYS A 145 2.82 3.46 5.39
N VAL A 146 3.74 4.06 6.14
CA VAL A 146 4.80 3.32 6.82
C VAL A 146 4.22 2.38 7.88
N GLU A 147 3.21 2.82 8.63
CA GLU A 147 2.49 1.98 9.61
C GLU A 147 1.74 0.81 8.94
N GLN A 148 1.26 1.00 7.70
CA GLN A 148 0.67 -0.06 6.87
C GLN A 148 1.71 -1.05 6.31
N GLY A 149 3.01 -0.79 6.50
CA GLY A 149 4.10 -1.67 6.06
C GLY A 149 4.85 -1.21 4.82
N TYR A 150 4.60 0.00 4.31
CA TYR A 150 5.42 0.56 3.23
C TYR A 150 6.81 0.94 3.74
N VAL A 151 7.82 0.67 2.93
CA VAL A 151 9.19 1.12 3.18
C VAL A 151 9.36 2.53 2.60
N LEU A 152 9.68 3.50 3.45
CA LEU A 152 9.99 4.85 3.01
C LEU A 152 11.43 4.94 2.47
N VAL A 153 11.56 5.44 1.25
CA VAL A 153 12.85 5.78 0.63
C VAL A 153 12.80 7.23 0.15
N ARG A 154 13.89 7.97 0.42
CA ARG A 154 14.10 9.33 -0.09
C ARG A 154 15.35 9.33 -0.98
N PRO A 155 15.16 9.23 -2.31
CA PRO A 155 16.26 9.25 -3.26
C PRO A 155 17.01 10.60 -3.33
#